data_AF-A0A1W9MQR1-F1
#
_entry.id   AF-A0A1W9MQR1-F1
#
_cell.length_a   1.000
_cell.length_b   1.000
_cell.length_c   1.000
_cell.angle_alpha   90.00
_cell.angle_beta   90.00
_cell.angle_gamma   90.00
#
_symmetry.space_group_name_H-M   'P 1'
#
loop_
_entity.id
_entity.type
_entity.pdbx_description
1 polymer ?
#
loop_
_entity_poly.entity_id
_entity_poly.type
_entity_poly.pdbx_seq_one_letter_code
_entity_poly.pdbx_strand_id
1 'polypeptide(L)'
;AMDDDLNISAAMASIFRNIKKINILTLENRISREDASKITEVFRSIDSVLKIFDFGEEISDSEIQELLAAREKARSEKNWSLADSIREKIAALGVTVRDEKSR
;
A
#
# COMPACT_ATOMS: atom_id res chain seq x y z
N ALA A 1 27.39 -27.14 13.80
CA ALA A 1 27.79 -25.75 14.08
C ALA A 1 27.18 -24.92 12.95
N MET A 2 25.93 -24.45 13.08
CA MET A 2 25.48 -23.35 13.94
C MET A 2 26.24 -22.04 13.66
N ASP A 3 26.09 -21.55 12.43
CA ASP A 3 26.27 -20.13 12.06
C ASP A 3 25.51 -19.90 10.74
N ASP A 4 24.21 -20.17 10.79
CA ASP A 4 23.29 -19.52 9.85
C ASP A 4 23.35 -18.03 10.15
N ASP A 5 24.31 -17.35 9.52
CA ASP A 5 24.27 -15.91 9.31
C ASP A 5 22.88 -15.62 8.73
N LEU A 6 21.99 -15.10 9.57
CA LEU A 6 20.68 -14.60 9.22
C LEU A 6 20.88 -13.51 8.15
N ASN A 7 21.01 -13.93 6.88
CA ASN A 7 21.20 -13.06 5.75
C ASN A 7 19.85 -12.45 5.38
N ILE A 8 19.33 -11.65 6.31
CA ILE A 8 18.10 -10.88 6.19
C ILE A 8 18.18 -10.04 4.91
N SER A 9 19.35 -9.52 4.55
CA SER A 9 19.56 -8.78 3.30
C SER A 9 19.22 -9.60 2.05
N ALA A 10 19.71 -10.85 1.95
CA ALA A 10 19.39 -11.74 0.82
C ALA A 10 17.92 -12.18 0.83
N ALA A 11 17.35 -12.44 2.01
CA ALA A 11 15.94 -12.76 2.17
C ALA A 11 15.04 -11.58 1.72
N MET A 12 15.35 -10.36 2.17
CA MET A 12 14.67 -9.13 1.77
C MET A 12 14.77 -8.89 0.27
N ALA A 13 15.95 -9.09 -0.34
CA ALA A 13 16.09 -8.99 -1.79
C ALA A 13 15.19 -9.98 -2.54
N SER A 14 15.01 -11.19 -2.01
CA SER A 14 14.09 -12.18 -2.56
C SER A 14 12.63 -11.74 -2.40
N ILE A 15 12.24 -11.23 -1.24
CA ILE A 15 10.90 -10.69 -0.97
C ILE A 15 10.57 -9.57 -1.96
N PHE A 16 11.47 -8.58 -2.14
CA PHE A 16 11.24 -7.48 -3.08
C PHE A 16 11.07 -7.94 -4.54
N ARG A 17 11.84 -8.96 -4.98
CA ARG A 17 11.65 -9.54 -6.33
C ARG A 17 10.26 -10.17 -6.48
N ASN A 18 9.78 -10.87 -5.46
CA ASN A 18 8.44 -11.47 -5.48
C ASN A 18 7.35 -10.39 -5.47
N ILE A 19 7.46 -9.36 -4.64
CA ILE A 19 6.53 -8.21 -4.62
C ILE A 19 6.44 -7.58 -6.02
N LYS A 20 7.57 -7.34 -6.69
CA LYS A 20 7.58 -6.76 -8.04
C LYS A 20 6.81 -7.63 -9.04
N LYS A 21 6.97 -8.95 -8.97
CA LYS A 21 6.24 -9.89 -9.83
C LYS A 21 4.75 -9.91 -9.53
N ILE A 22 4.38 -9.91 -8.26
CA ILE A 22 2.98 -9.85 -7.81
C ILE A 22 2.33 -8.57 -8.34
N ASN A 23 2.97 -7.41 -8.21
CA ASN A 23 2.44 -6.14 -8.72
C ASN A 23 2.17 -6.17 -10.22
N ILE A 24 3.07 -6.77 -11.03
CA ILE A 24 2.85 -6.93 -12.47
C ILE A 24 1.63 -7.82 -12.74
N LEU A 25 1.52 -8.95 -12.03
CA LEU A 25 0.38 -9.86 -12.19
C LEU A 25 -0.94 -9.22 -11.74
N THR A 26 -0.94 -8.41 -10.68
CA THR A 26 -2.10 -7.64 -10.23
C THR A 26 -2.54 -6.64 -11.31
N LEU A 27 -1.60 -5.87 -11.87
CA LEU A 27 -1.89 -4.91 -12.95
C LEU A 27 -2.43 -5.58 -14.22
N GLU A 28 -1.96 -6.78 -14.53
CA GLU A 28 -2.44 -7.58 -15.66
C GLU A 28 -3.78 -8.31 -15.37
N ASN A 29 -4.38 -8.12 -14.18
CA ASN A 29 -5.57 -8.85 -13.71
C ASN A 29 -5.41 -10.38 -13.74
N ARG A 30 -4.19 -10.87 -13.45
CA ARG A 30 -3.82 -12.30 -13.50
C ARG A 30 -3.75 -12.96 -12.13
N ILE A 31 -4.20 -12.27 -11.09
CA ILE A 31 -4.32 -12.80 -9.73
C ILE A 31 -5.80 -12.94 -9.41
N SER A 32 -6.24 -14.18 -9.16
CA SER A 32 -7.60 -14.42 -8.68
C SER A 32 -7.73 -14.02 -7.20
N ARG A 33 -8.96 -13.87 -6.70
CA ARG A 33 -9.20 -13.63 -5.27
C ARG A 33 -8.63 -14.74 -4.38
N GLU A 34 -8.67 -15.98 -4.84
CA GLU A 34 -8.12 -17.13 -4.13
C GLU A 34 -6.58 -17.04 -4.06
N ASP A 35 -5.93 -16.70 -5.18
CA ASP A 35 -4.48 -16.52 -5.23
C ASP A 35 -4.03 -15.34 -4.35
N ALA A 36 -4.76 -14.23 -4.38
CA ALA A 36 -4.50 -13.08 -3.52
C ALA A 36 -4.55 -13.45 -2.02
N SER A 37 -5.49 -14.30 -1.64
CA SER A 37 -5.64 -14.78 -0.26
C SER A 37 -4.43 -15.64 0.16
N LYS A 38 -4.01 -16.58 -0.70
CA LYS A 38 -2.83 -17.42 -0.46
C LYS A 38 -1.55 -16.61 -0.37
N ILE A 39 -1.38 -15.62 -1.26
CA ILE A 39 -0.24 -14.70 -1.24
C ILE A 39 -0.20 -13.95 0.09
N THR A 40 -1.34 -13.40 0.52
CA THR A 40 -1.46 -12.68 1.80
C THR A 40 -1.11 -13.57 2.99
N GLU A 41 -1.56 -14.81 3.01
CA GLU A 41 -1.25 -15.78 4.06
C GLU A 41 0.27 -16.05 4.16
N VAL A 42 0.94 -16.21 3.01
CA VAL A 42 2.40 -16.38 2.97
C VAL A 42 3.11 -15.15 3.55
N PHE A 43 2.68 -13.93 3.18
CA PHE A 43 3.26 -12.71 3.75
C PHE A 43 3.04 -12.60 5.26
N ARG A 44 1.85 -12.96 5.77
CA ARG A 44 1.58 -12.99 7.22
C ARG A 44 2.46 -14.02 7.95
N SER A 45 2.71 -15.17 7.33
CA SER A 45 3.61 -16.19 7.88
C SER A 45 5.05 -15.66 7.99
N ILE A 46 5.56 -15.00 6.95
CA ILE A 46 6.89 -14.35 6.98
C ILE A 46 6.93 -13.26 8.05
N ASP A 47 5.87 -12.45 8.13
CA ASP A 47 5.77 -11.35 9.09
C ASP A 47 5.65 -11.80 10.55
N SER A 48 5.20 -13.04 10.79
CA SER A 48 5.14 -13.60 12.15
C SER A 48 6.50 -13.58 12.86
N VAL A 49 7.59 -13.65 12.08
CA VAL A 49 8.98 -13.58 12.55
C VAL A 49 9.58 -12.19 12.34
N LEU A 50 9.44 -11.63 11.12
CA LEU A 50 10.17 -10.42 10.74
C LEU A 50 9.54 -9.13 11.26
N LYS A 51 8.21 -9.08 11.44
CA LYS A 51 7.46 -7.89 11.90
C LYS A 51 7.80 -6.62 11.08
N ILE A 52 7.80 -6.76 9.76
CA ILE A 52 8.17 -5.71 8.78
C ILE A 52 7.00 -5.25 7.92
N PHE A 53 5.89 -5.99 7.88
CA PHE A 53 4.72 -5.66 7.10
C PHE A 53 3.68 -4.96 7.95
N ASP A 54 3.02 -3.97 7.35
CA ASP A 54 1.80 -3.39 7.87
C ASP A 54 0.63 -3.95 7.06
N PHE A 55 -0.21 -4.75 7.72
CA PHE A 55 -1.45 -5.28 7.15
C PHE A 55 -2.67 -4.50 7.67
N GLY A 56 -2.52 -3.19 7.89
CA GLY A 56 -3.53 -2.29 8.42
C GLY A 56 -4.93 -2.48 7.82
N GLU A 57 -5.92 -1.85 8.43
CA GLU A 57 -7.31 -1.96 7.95
C GLU A 57 -7.42 -1.51 6.50
N GLU A 58 -8.11 -2.31 5.67
CA GLU A 58 -8.56 -1.88 4.34
C GLU A 58 -9.48 -0.68 4.55
N ILE A 59 -8.94 0.53 4.42
CA ILE A 59 -9.76 1.72 4.28
C ILE A 59 -10.53 1.54 2.99
N SER A 60 -11.85 1.67 3.09
CA SER A 60 -12.70 1.47 1.93
C SER A 60 -12.29 2.45 0.83
N ASP A 61 -12.16 1.95 -0.40
CA ASP A 61 -11.90 2.82 -1.55
C ASP A 61 -12.94 3.96 -1.60
N SER A 62 -14.18 3.72 -1.16
CA SER A 62 -15.23 4.75 -1.02
C SER A 62 -14.83 5.91 -0.10
N GLU A 63 -14.32 5.66 1.09
CA GLU A 63 -13.92 6.71 2.03
C GLU A 63 -12.75 7.53 1.49
N ILE A 64 -11.79 6.89 0.82
CA ILE A 64 -10.67 7.57 0.15
C ILE A 64 -11.20 8.44 -1.00
N GLN A 65 -12.12 7.93 -1.81
CA GLN A 65 -12.73 8.68 -2.93
C GLN A 65 -13.53 9.87 -2.43
N GLU A 66 -14.27 9.74 -1.32
CA GLU A 66 -14.99 10.86 -0.70
C GLU A 66 -14.04 11.94 -0.18
N LEU A 67 -12.94 11.56 0.48
CA LEU A 67 -11.91 12.50 0.94
C LEU A 67 -11.23 13.19 -0.25
N LEU A 68 -10.93 12.48 -1.33
CA LEU A 68 -10.37 13.06 -2.55
C LEU A 68 -11.33 14.06 -3.21
N ALA A 69 -12.62 13.72 -3.30
CA ALA A 69 -13.65 14.61 -3.83
C ALA A 69 -13.81 15.87 -2.95
N ALA A 70 -13.79 15.71 -1.62
CA ALA A 70 -13.82 16.83 -0.69
C ALA A 70 -12.59 17.74 -0.81
N ARG A 71 -11.40 17.16 -1.02
CA ARG A 71 -10.17 17.93 -1.30
C ARG A 71 -10.31 18.74 -2.59
N GLU A 72 -10.81 18.14 -3.67
CA GLU A 72 -10.94 18.83 -4.96
C GLU A 72 -11.97 19.96 -4.89
N LYS A 73 -13.08 19.75 -4.17
CA LYS A 73 -14.05 20.80 -3.89
C LYS A 73 -13.39 21.96 -3.12
N ALA A 74 -12.63 21.67 -2.06
CA ALA A 74 -11.92 22.70 -1.29
C ALA A 74 -10.90 23.48 -2.16
N ARG A 75 -10.21 22.81 -3.11
CA ARG A 75 -9.34 23.49 -4.09
C ARG A 75 -10.13 24.40 -5.03
N SER A 76 -11.27 23.93 -5.54
CA SER A 76 -12.13 24.70 -6.45
C SER A 76 -12.68 25.98 -5.78
N GLU A 77 -12.97 25.88 -4.48
CA GLU A 77 -13.40 27.00 -3.64
C GLU A 77 -12.22 27.87 -3.13
N LYS A 78 -10.98 27.55 -3.54
CA LYS A 78 -9.73 28.19 -3.10
C LYS A 78 -9.51 28.15 -1.58
N ASN A 79 -10.14 27.19 -0.90
CA ASN A 79 -9.94 26.93 0.53
C ASN A 79 -8.72 26.03 0.74
N TRP A 80 -7.53 26.63 0.62
CA TRP A 80 -6.26 25.93 0.71
C TRP A 80 -6.03 25.27 2.07
N SER A 81 -6.47 25.88 3.16
CA SER A 81 -6.34 25.33 4.52
C SER A 81 -7.15 24.04 4.67
N LEU A 82 -8.40 24.02 4.17
CA LEU A 82 -9.22 22.81 4.20
C LEU A 82 -8.63 21.72 3.30
N ALA A 83 -8.18 22.06 2.10
CA ALA A 83 -7.54 21.10 1.20
C ALA A 83 -6.29 20.46 1.80
N ASP A 84 -5.48 21.24 2.53
CA ASP A 84 -4.28 20.74 3.21
C ASP A 84 -4.64 19.80 4.39
N SER A 85 -5.64 20.17 5.19
CA SER A 85 -6.12 19.33 6.28
C SER A 85 -6.67 17.98 5.80
N ILE A 86 -7.34 17.96 4.63
CA ILE A 86 -7.84 16.73 4.03
C ILE A 86 -6.67 15.90 3.48
N ARG A 87 -5.65 16.54 2.88
CA ARG A 87 -4.43 15.84 2.45
C ARG A 87 -3.73 15.15 3.62
N GLU A 88 -3.62 15.82 4.77
CA GLU A 88 -3.04 15.24 5.98
C GLU A 88 -3.87 14.05 6.49
N LYS A 89 -5.20 14.14 6.46
CA LYS A 89 -6.08 13.01 6.80
C LYS A 89 -5.85 11.81 5.88
N ILE A 90 -5.76 12.03 4.57
CA ILE A 90 -5.49 10.95 3.61
C ILE A 90 -4.10 10.33 3.87
N ALA A 91 -3.09 11.16 4.17
CA ALA A 91 -1.75 10.68 4.50
C ALA A 91 -1.70 9.89 5.82
N ALA A 92 -2.46 10.32 6.84
CA ALA A 92 -2.59 9.62 8.13
C ALA A 92 -3.26 8.24 7.98
N LEU A 93 -4.09 8.08 6.94
CA LEU A 93 -4.68 6.81 6.53
C LEU A 93 -3.69 5.92 5.74
N GLY A 94 -2.40 6.27 5.67
CA GLY A 94 -1.40 5.50 4.93
C GLY A 94 -1.50 5.63 3.40
N VAL A 95 -2.42 6.46 2.90
CA VAL A 95 -2.62 6.69 1.47
C VAL A 95 -1.86 7.93 1.06
N THR A 96 -0.89 7.77 0.16
CA THR A 96 -0.19 8.92 -0.43
C THR A 96 -0.95 9.37 -1.67
N VAL A 97 -1.57 10.56 -1.63
CA VAL A 97 -2.18 11.17 -2.82
C VAL A 97 -1.07 11.53 -3.80
N ARG A 98 -0.97 10.79 -4.90
CA ARG A 98 -0.16 11.17 -6.05
C ARG A 98 -1.01 12.04 -6.97
N ASP A 99 -0.69 13.33 -7.04
CA ASP A 99 -1.22 14.19 -8.10
C ASP A 99 -0.55 13.76 -9.42
N GLU A 100 -1.25 12.98 -10.25
CA GLU A 100 -0.84 12.81 -11.63
C GLU A 100 -1.12 14.12 -12.37
N LYS A 101 -0.07 14.77 -12.89
CA LYS A 101 -0.26 15.82 -13.88
C LYS A 101 -0.99 15.18 -15.06
N SER A 102 -2.27 15.50 -15.24
CA SER A 102 -2.95 15.24 -16.51
C SER A 102 -2.11 15.94 -17.59
N ARG A 103 -1.51 15.15 -18.48
CA ARG A 103 -0.95 15.66 -19.73
C ARG A 103 -2.07 15.99 -20.70
#